data_AF-A0A1V4VE39-F1
#
_entry.id   AF-A0A1V4VE39-F1
#
_cell.length_a   1.000
_cell.length_b   1.000
_cell.length_c   1.000
_cell.angle_alpha   90.00
_cell.angle_beta   90.00
_cell.angle_gamma   90.00
#
_symmetry.space_group_name_H-M   'P 1'
#
loop_
_entity.id
_entity.type
_entity.pdbx_description
1 polymer ?
#
loop_
_entity_poly.entity_id
_entity_poly.type
_entity_poly.pdbx_seq_one_letter_code
_entity_poly.pdbx_strand_id
1 'polypeptide(L)'
;MNNGKLQPDSLAQQQLQSNIMKKAQINLSIEVVLLIVGGVFFLLFGALLFLIDRGMLPYSEGSMYGIFVVLVSMQIITMGKTPFGDVLRSWLVVVIGLLAAMLGTLAIFYPVHLNATIRIIAGLMVLIAGTVGMLQLFISEDKARVWMKVPGILQQLTVACALVYGIEIVLGIITLLPGIMPNPLTAVFLLLFGASLLFLARCIHMAAHQYRSTEAKRVLEPSTTKRGFFLLKETSLTVGNSFNIYQGSLLILLGILVLLMILGIIPSFNSDGQLGLLLVLTSLQLLALGEFMGKEMSRSWPAIALGILFAAIGFFSCIVPGILTGVIQPLIGLQNIISGVLLLATKIVGPRVYQISHPPAESVALPPIVKQLTLVLTVTGIVTILFGINMLAPLLLPGLFGMIAYALLLPLLIIIMGLMVLILVAITQKLNGMSMPSP
;
A
#
# COMPACT_ATOMS: atom_id res chain seq x y z
N MET A 1 -0.56 60.31 -22.64
CA MET A 1 -1.08 59.65 -23.87
C MET A 1 -0.48 58.26 -23.97
N ASN A 2 -1.35 57.24 -23.97
CA ASN A 2 -1.25 55.88 -24.54
C ASN A 2 0.09 55.10 -24.49
N ASN A 3 0.10 53.97 -23.77
CA ASN A 3 -0.06 52.58 -24.27
C ASN A 3 1.25 52.04 -24.87
N GLY A 4 1.83 50.93 -24.43
CA GLY A 4 1.21 49.71 -23.93
C GLY A 4 1.75 48.56 -24.77
N LYS A 5 2.57 47.68 -24.18
CA LYS A 5 2.73 46.29 -24.63
C LYS A 5 2.85 45.42 -23.39
N LEU A 6 1.67 45.01 -22.95
CA LEU A 6 1.42 43.91 -22.04
C LEU A 6 2.24 42.71 -22.49
N GLN A 7 2.84 42.04 -21.51
CA GLN A 7 3.60 40.80 -21.58
C GLN A 7 2.59 39.64 -21.45
N PRO A 8 2.11 39.02 -22.56
CA PRO A 8 1.06 38.00 -22.49
C PRO A 8 1.65 36.57 -22.46
N ASP A 9 2.89 36.40 -22.94
CA ASP A 9 3.44 35.08 -23.24
C ASP A 9 4.03 34.37 -22.02
N SER A 10 4.60 35.10 -21.05
CA SER A 10 5.20 34.50 -19.85
C SER A 10 4.17 33.91 -18.89
N LEU A 11 3.04 34.59 -18.72
CA LEU A 11 1.94 34.18 -17.84
C LEU A 11 1.14 33.03 -18.47
N ALA A 12 0.93 33.08 -19.79
CA ALA A 12 0.33 31.99 -20.55
C ALA A 12 1.23 30.75 -20.58
N GLN A 13 2.56 30.88 -20.72
CA GLN A 13 3.49 29.76 -20.62
C GLN A 13 3.62 29.20 -19.21
N GLN A 14 3.59 30.04 -18.16
CA GLN A 14 3.54 29.54 -16.77
C GLN A 14 2.21 28.86 -16.44
N GLN A 15 1.08 29.36 -16.93
CA GLN A 15 -0.22 28.70 -16.79
C GLN A 15 -0.27 27.41 -17.62
N LEU A 16 0.31 27.38 -18.81
CA LEU A 16 0.38 26.17 -19.62
C LEU A 16 1.33 25.14 -19.00
N GLN A 17 2.50 25.53 -18.50
CA GLN A 17 3.43 24.63 -17.81
C GLN A 17 2.87 24.14 -16.47
N SER A 18 2.18 24.99 -15.69
CA SER A 18 1.51 24.55 -14.46
C SER A 18 0.27 23.70 -14.75
N ASN A 19 -0.45 23.94 -15.85
CA ASN A 19 -1.52 23.06 -16.31
C ASN A 19 -0.98 21.74 -16.87
N ILE A 20 0.16 21.72 -17.55
CA ILE A 20 0.85 20.50 -18.00
C ILE A 20 1.40 19.73 -16.79
N MET A 21 2.00 20.40 -15.80
CA MET A 21 2.43 19.79 -14.53
C MET A 21 1.25 19.24 -13.72
N LYS A 22 0.13 19.98 -13.64
CA LYS A 22 -1.11 19.49 -13.01
C LYS A 22 -1.74 18.33 -13.79
N LYS A 23 -1.67 18.34 -15.13
CA LYS A 23 -2.19 17.27 -16.00
C LYS A 23 -1.30 16.01 -15.98
N ALA A 24 -0.01 16.16 -15.67
CA ALA A 24 0.92 15.06 -15.45
C ALA A 24 0.80 14.43 -14.04
N GLN A 25 0.15 15.13 -13.10
CA GLN A 25 -0.08 14.61 -11.75
C GLN A 25 -1.38 13.79 -11.75
N ILE A 26 -1.25 12.48 -11.99
CA ILE A 26 -2.41 11.61 -11.99
C ILE A 26 -2.87 11.43 -10.54
N ASN A 27 -4.01 12.03 -10.20
CA ASN A 27 -4.58 11.94 -8.88
C ASN A 27 -5.42 10.64 -8.77
N LEU A 28 -4.74 9.48 -8.81
CA LEU A 28 -5.40 8.21 -8.50
C LEU A 28 -5.87 8.22 -7.03
N SER A 29 -7.13 7.86 -6.79
CA SER A 29 -7.55 7.55 -5.42
C SER A 29 -6.77 6.32 -4.93
N ILE A 30 -6.44 6.29 -3.65
CA ILE A 30 -5.82 5.11 -2.99
C ILE A 30 -6.70 3.87 -3.19
N GLU A 31 -8.02 4.07 -3.32
CA GLU A 31 -8.97 3.01 -3.66
C GLU A 31 -8.73 2.37 -5.02
N VAL A 32 -8.49 3.18 -6.05
CA VAL A 32 -8.18 2.69 -7.39
C VAL A 32 -6.86 1.94 -7.40
N VAL A 33 -5.87 2.43 -6.64
CA VAL A 33 -4.56 1.76 -6.50
C VAL A 33 -4.71 0.37 -5.86
N LEU A 34 -5.42 0.28 -4.74
CA LEU A 34 -5.59 -0.97 -4.01
C LEU A 34 -6.39 -2.00 -4.82
N LEU A 35 -7.40 -1.55 -5.58
CA LEU A 35 -8.13 -2.39 -6.52
C LEU A 35 -7.25 -2.88 -7.68
N ILE A 36 -6.37 -2.03 -8.21
CA ILE A 36 -5.42 -2.44 -9.25
C ILE A 36 -4.45 -3.50 -8.71
N VAL A 37 -3.87 -3.26 -7.54
CA VAL A 37 -2.93 -4.20 -6.91
C VAL A 37 -3.61 -5.53 -6.56
N GLY A 38 -4.83 -5.48 -6.02
CA GLY A 38 -5.65 -6.69 -5.79
C GLY A 38 -6.00 -7.41 -7.10
N GLY A 39 -6.40 -6.68 -8.14
CA GLY A 39 -6.67 -7.26 -9.45
C GLY A 39 -5.47 -7.97 -10.06
N VAL A 40 -4.28 -7.38 -9.94
CA VAL A 40 -3.00 -7.98 -10.36
C VAL A 40 -2.71 -9.25 -9.56
N PHE A 41 -2.91 -9.23 -8.24
CA PHE A 41 -2.76 -10.42 -7.40
C PHE A 41 -3.64 -11.58 -7.89
N PHE A 42 -4.94 -11.35 -8.11
CA PHE A 42 -5.87 -12.39 -8.53
C PHE A 42 -5.64 -12.87 -9.96
N LEU A 43 -5.30 -11.98 -10.90
CA LEU A 43 -4.93 -12.37 -12.26
C LEU A 43 -3.67 -13.24 -12.27
N LEU A 44 -2.65 -12.83 -11.51
CA LEU A 44 -1.39 -13.56 -11.41
C LEU A 44 -1.62 -14.92 -10.74
N PHE A 45 -2.34 -14.96 -9.62
CA PHE A 45 -2.64 -16.22 -8.94
C PHE A 45 -3.46 -17.16 -9.83
N GLY A 46 -4.52 -16.68 -10.49
CA GLY A 46 -5.31 -17.48 -11.43
C GLY A 46 -4.47 -18.05 -12.58
N ALA A 47 -3.56 -17.25 -13.16
CA ALA A 47 -2.67 -17.72 -14.21
C ALA A 47 -1.68 -18.78 -13.70
N LEU A 48 -1.07 -18.56 -12.53
CA LEU A 48 -0.11 -19.50 -11.93
C LEU A 48 -0.78 -20.80 -11.49
N LEU A 49 -2.04 -20.76 -11.07
CA LEU A 49 -2.76 -21.93 -10.58
C LEU A 49 -2.86 -23.03 -11.66
N PHE A 50 -2.94 -22.68 -12.96
CA PHE A 50 -2.86 -23.67 -14.05
C PHE A 50 -1.52 -24.38 -14.13
N LEU A 51 -0.42 -23.68 -13.85
CA LEU A 51 0.93 -24.25 -13.89
C LEU A 51 1.22 -25.08 -12.63
N ILE A 52 0.71 -24.64 -11.49
CA ILE A 52 0.78 -25.34 -10.21
C ILE A 52 0.00 -26.66 -10.28
N ASP A 53 -1.22 -26.64 -10.84
CA ASP A 53 -2.06 -27.85 -11.00
C ASP A 53 -1.39 -28.92 -11.87
N ARG A 54 -0.61 -28.50 -12.87
CA ARG A 54 0.21 -29.40 -13.70
C ARG A 54 1.51 -29.87 -13.03
N GLY A 55 1.77 -29.46 -11.79
CA GLY A 55 2.99 -29.80 -11.05
C GLY A 55 4.26 -29.12 -11.58
N MET A 56 4.13 -28.08 -12.42
CA MET A 56 5.28 -27.41 -13.03
C MET A 56 5.93 -26.35 -12.13
N LEU A 57 5.21 -25.87 -11.10
CA LEU A 57 5.68 -24.84 -10.18
C LEU A 57 5.45 -25.27 -8.72
N PRO A 58 6.38 -24.93 -7.81
CA PRO A 58 6.15 -25.08 -6.37
C PRO A 58 5.03 -24.13 -5.91
N TYR A 59 4.30 -24.52 -4.87
CA TYR A 59 3.18 -23.73 -4.35
C TYR A 59 3.22 -23.63 -2.83
N SER A 60 3.15 -22.40 -2.33
CA SER A 60 3.01 -22.09 -0.91
C SER A 60 1.61 -21.56 -0.62
N GLU A 61 0.69 -22.46 -0.25
CA GLU A 61 -0.71 -22.12 0.06
C GLU A 61 -0.81 -21.09 1.20
N GLY A 62 -0.11 -21.34 2.32
CA GLY A 62 -0.12 -20.45 3.47
C GLY A 62 0.45 -19.06 3.16
N SER A 63 1.46 -18.96 2.30
CA SER A 63 2.02 -17.66 1.90
C SER A 63 1.11 -16.90 0.94
N MET A 64 0.39 -17.60 0.06
CA MET A 64 -0.61 -17.00 -0.84
C MET A 64 -1.77 -16.39 -0.05
N TYR A 65 -2.36 -17.14 0.88
CA TYR A 65 -3.43 -16.61 1.74
C TYR A 65 -2.90 -15.56 2.71
N GLY A 66 -1.67 -15.72 3.21
CA GLY A 66 -1.02 -14.74 4.07
C GLY A 66 -0.87 -13.38 3.40
N ILE A 67 -0.32 -13.32 2.18
CA ILE A 67 -0.21 -12.05 1.45
C ILE A 67 -1.57 -11.46 1.10
N PHE A 68 -2.56 -12.28 0.78
CA PHE A 68 -3.93 -11.84 0.58
C PHE A 68 -4.51 -11.17 1.84
N VAL A 69 -4.38 -11.80 3.01
CA VAL A 69 -4.86 -11.23 4.29
C VAL A 69 -4.12 -9.94 4.64
N VAL A 70 -2.81 -9.84 4.35
CA VAL A 70 -2.05 -8.59 4.51
C VAL A 70 -2.65 -7.48 3.62
N LEU A 71 -2.93 -7.76 2.34
CA LEU A 71 -3.55 -6.80 1.41
C LEU A 71 -4.94 -6.34 1.85
N VAL A 72 -5.80 -7.26 2.27
CA VAL A 72 -7.15 -6.93 2.76
C VAL A 72 -7.07 -6.10 4.04
N SER A 73 -6.17 -6.46 4.96
CA SER A 73 -5.95 -5.71 6.19
C SER A 73 -5.52 -4.26 5.91
N MET A 74 -4.66 -4.09 4.91
CA MET A 74 -4.23 -2.79 4.44
C MET A 74 -5.41 -1.96 3.87
N GLN A 75 -6.31 -2.59 3.09
CA GLN A 75 -7.53 -1.94 2.60
C GLN A 75 -8.43 -1.49 3.76
N ILE A 76 -8.64 -2.35 4.75
CA ILE A 76 -9.46 -2.06 5.94
C ILE A 76 -8.91 -0.83 6.70
N ILE A 77 -7.59 -0.77 6.92
CA ILE A 77 -6.94 0.32 7.68
C ILE A 77 -6.95 1.65 6.90
N THR A 78 -6.73 1.60 5.59
CA THR A 78 -6.61 2.81 4.76
C THR A 78 -7.95 3.41 4.38
N MET A 79 -8.93 2.57 4.04
CA MET A 79 -10.26 3.04 3.63
C MET A 79 -11.19 3.30 4.80
N GLY A 80 -10.95 2.70 5.98
CA GLY A 80 -11.91 2.70 7.10
C GLY A 80 -13.18 1.88 6.82
N LYS A 81 -13.43 1.52 5.55
CA LYS A 81 -14.46 0.59 5.12
C LYS A 81 -14.02 -0.82 5.49
N THR A 82 -14.81 -1.46 6.34
CA THR A 82 -14.62 -2.87 6.64
C THR A 82 -15.42 -3.70 5.62
N PRO A 83 -15.11 -4.99 5.43
CA PRO A 83 -16.01 -5.88 4.68
C PRO A 83 -17.43 -5.97 5.26
N PHE A 84 -17.67 -5.40 6.45
CA PHE A 84 -18.98 -5.28 7.11
C PHE A 84 -19.75 -3.99 6.76
N GLY A 85 -19.16 -3.07 5.99
CA GLY A 85 -19.78 -1.82 5.53
C GLY A 85 -19.00 -0.53 5.80
N ASP A 86 -19.63 0.60 5.51
CA ASP A 86 -19.12 1.96 5.77
C ASP A 86 -19.05 2.22 7.28
N VAL A 87 -18.00 1.69 7.92
CA VAL A 87 -17.70 1.98 9.33
C VAL A 87 -16.82 3.22 9.37
N LEU A 88 -17.14 4.14 10.27
CA LEU A 88 -16.29 5.30 10.56
C LEU A 88 -14.89 4.80 10.97
N ARG A 89 -13.85 5.49 10.49
CA ARG A 89 -12.44 5.15 10.74
C ARG A 89 -12.12 5.22 12.24
N SER A 90 -12.41 4.13 12.93
CA SER A 90 -12.26 3.97 14.38
C SER A 90 -10.95 3.23 14.69
N TRP A 91 -10.42 3.48 15.87
CA TRP A 91 -9.20 2.81 16.35
C TRP A 91 -9.37 1.29 16.42
N LEU A 92 -10.59 0.82 16.69
CA LEU A 92 -10.94 -0.60 16.71
C LEU A 92 -10.70 -1.26 15.35
N VAL A 93 -11.16 -0.64 14.24
CA VAL A 93 -10.95 -1.15 12.88
C VAL A 93 -9.45 -1.19 12.54
N VAL A 94 -8.69 -0.18 12.96
CA VAL A 94 -7.24 -0.15 12.77
C VAL A 94 -6.54 -1.28 13.52
N VAL A 95 -6.93 -1.55 14.78
CA VAL A 95 -6.34 -2.63 15.60
C VAL A 95 -6.68 -3.99 15.02
N ILE A 96 -7.94 -4.24 14.61
CA ILE A 96 -8.33 -5.50 13.97
C ILE A 96 -7.56 -5.71 12.67
N GLY A 97 -7.48 -4.67 11.83
CA GLY A 97 -6.69 -4.73 10.60
C GLY A 97 -5.22 -5.02 10.90
N LEU A 98 -4.64 -4.42 11.94
CA LEU A 98 -3.25 -4.65 12.30
C LEU A 98 -3.04 -6.09 12.78
N LEU A 99 -3.92 -6.62 13.63
CA LEU A 99 -3.89 -8.02 14.08
C LEU A 99 -3.97 -8.99 12.90
N ALA A 100 -4.89 -8.75 11.96
CA ALA A 100 -5.03 -9.56 10.76
C ALA A 100 -3.77 -9.49 9.88
N ALA A 101 -3.16 -8.33 9.72
CA ALA A 101 -1.93 -8.17 8.96
C ALA A 101 -0.72 -8.85 9.62
N MET A 102 -0.66 -8.83 10.96
CA MET A 102 0.33 -9.58 11.70
C MET A 102 0.13 -11.09 11.48
N LEU A 103 -1.09 -11.60 11.61
CA LEU A 103 -1.41 -13.02 11.31
C LEU A 103 -1.06 -13.40 9.86
N GLY A 104 -1.39 -12.54 8.89
CA GLY A 104 -1.03 -12.75 7.49
C GLY A 104 0.49 -12.77 7.27
N THR A 105 1.23 -11.89 7.95
CA THR A 105 2.70 -11.90 7.94
C THR A 105 3.25 -13.18 8.55
N LEU A 106 2.73 -13.64 9.69
CA LEU A 106 3.15 -14.93 10.25
C LEU A 106 2.85 -16.08 9.29
N ALA A 107 1.72 -16.08 8.59
CA ALA A 107 1.37 -17.12 7.62
C ALA A 107 2.27 -17.12 6.37
N ILE A 108 2.74 -15.94 5.93
CA ILE A 108 3.74 -15.84 4.86
C ILE A 108 5.03 -16.56 5.26
N PHE A 109 5.42 -16.46 6.52
CA PHE A 109 6.70 -16.91 7.05
C PHE A 109 6.66 -18.38 7.46
N TYR A 110 5.51 -18.83 7.97
CA TYR A 110 5.24 -20.18 8.44
C TYR A 110 4.06 -20.80 7.68
N PRO A 111 4.19 -21.01 6.36
CA PRO A 111 3.07 -21.38 5.51
C PRO A 111 2.48 -22.74 5.88
N VAL A 112 3.26 -23.68 6.40
CA VAL A 112 2.80 -25.03 6.74
C VAL A 112 1.94 -25.04 8.01
N HIS A 113 2.37 -24.34 9.06
CA HIS A 113 1.74 -24.40 10.38
C HIS A 113 0.44 -23.58 10.46
N LEU A 114 0.37 -22.47 9.73
CA LEU A 114 -0.77 -21.56 9.77
C LEU A 114 -1.71 -21.71 8.58
N ASN A 115 -1.48 -22.67 7.67
CA ASN A 115 -2.21 -22.80 6.41
C ASN A 115 -3.74 -22.83 6.59
N ALA A 116 -4.21 -23.78 7.41
CA ALA A 116 -5.64 -23.96 7.62
C ALA A 116 -6.28 -22.72 8.26
N THR A 117 -5.61 -22.15 9.27
CA THR A 117 -6.08 -20.96 9.99
C THR A 117 -6.18 -19.76 9.05
N ILE A 118 -5.12 -19.47 8.29
CA ILE A 118 -5.10 -18.31 7.41
C ILE A 118 -6.08 -18.47 6.25
N ARG A 119 -6.26 -19.70 5.74
CA ARG A 119 -7.25 -19.99 4.70
C ARG A 119 -8.67 -19.75 5.20
N ILE A 120 -9.00 -20.19 6.42
CA ILE A 120 -10.32 -19.94 7.02
C ILE A 120 -10.55 -18.43 7.19
N ILE A 121 -9.55 -17.71 7.69
CA ILE A 121 -9.62 -16.24 7.83
C ILE A 121 -9.84 -15.58 6.46
N ALA A 122 -9.05 -15.94 5.45
CA ALA A 122 -9.17 -15.41 4.10
C ALA A 122 -10.55 -15.70 3.49
N GLY A 123 -11.02 -16.95 3.59
CA GLY A 123 -12.33 -17.38 3.09
C GLY A 123 -13.48 -16.66 3.79
N LEU A 124 -13.43 -16.49 5.11
CA LEU A 124 -14.43 -15.72 5.86
C LEU A 124 -14.41 -14.25 5.46
N MET A 125 -13.23 -13.63 5.35
CA MET A 125 -13.11 -12.23 4.92
C MET A 125 -13.75 -12.01 3.55
N VAL A 126 -13.43 -12.87 2.58
CA VAL A 126 -13.97 -12.79 1.21
C VAL A 126 -15.47 -13.05 1.18
N LEU A 127 -15.94 -14.09 1.88
CA LEU A 127 -17.36 -14.44 1.90
C LEU A 127 -18.21 -13.36 2.56
N ILE A 128 -17.75 -12.82 3.69
CA ILE A 128 -18.43 -11.73 4.39
C ILE A 128 -18.42 -10.47 3.51
N ALA A 129 -17.28 -10.10 2.92
CA ALA A 129 -17.19 -8.95 2.02
C ALA A 129 -18.18 -9.04 0.86
N GLY A 130 -18.22 -10.18 0.17
CA GLY A 130 -19.11 -10.39 -0.96
C GLY A 130 -20.59 -10.40 -0.56
N THR A 131 -20.94 -11.10 0.53
CA THR A 131 -22.33 -11.16 1.00
C THR A 131 -22.84 -9.79 1.47
N VAL A 132 -22.05 -9.07 2.27
CA VAL A 132 -22.42 -7.73 2.75
C VAL A 132 -22.47 -6.72 1.60
N GLY A 133 -21.48 -6.74 0.69
CA GLY A 133 -21.46 -5.88 -0.50
C GLY A 133 -22.68 -6.10 -1.39
N MET A 134 -23.02 -7.37 -1.64
CA MET A 134 -24.22 -7.75 -2.39
C MET A 134 -25.50 -7.28 -1.68
N LEU A 135 -25.61 -7.53 -0.38
CA LEU A 135 -26.77 -7.14 0.42
C LEU A 135 -26.97 -5.61 0.42
N GLN A 136 -25.89 -4.85 0.58
CA GLN A 136 -25.92 -3.39 0.53
C GLN A 136 -26.36 -2.87 -0.85
N LEU A 137 -25.92 -3.53 -1.93
CA LEU A 137 -26.32 -3.15 -3.28
C LEU A 137 -27.83 -3.33 -3.50
N PHE A 138 -28.44 -4.37 -2.92
CA PHE A 138 -29.88 -4.63 -3.05
C PHE A 138 -30.76 -3.85 -2.05
N ILE A 139 -30.28 -3.63 -0.82
CA ILE A 139 -31.06 -2.99 0.25
C ILE A 139 -31.01 -1.46 0.18
N SER A 140 -29.93 -0.86 -0.33
CA SER A 140 -29.86 0.60 -0.45
C SER A 140 -30.71 1.09 -1.63
N GLU A 141 -31.98 1.40 -1.34
CA GLU A 141 -32.96 1.90 -2.32
C GLU A 141 -32.46 3.13 -3.09
N ASP A 142 -31.53 3.89 -2.51
CA ASP A 142 -30.92 5.10 -3.07
C ASP A 142 -29.72 4.85 -4.00
N LYS A 143 -29.07 3.68 -3.98
CA LYS A 143 -27.86 3.43 -4.80
C LYS A 143 -28.20 2.67 -6.08
N ALA A 144 -28.46 1.37 -6.01
CA ALA A 144 -28.58 0.54 -7.23
C ALA A 144 -29.78 0.91 -8.11
N ARG A 145 -30.95 1.19 -7.49
CA ARG A 145 -32.17 1.55 -8.24
C ARG A 145 -32.06 2.93 -8.90
N VAL A 146 -31.34 3.86 -8.29
CA VAL A 146 -31.09 5.21 -8.85
C VAL A 146 -30.00 5.15 -9.92
N TRP A 147 -28.91 4.41 -9.67
CA TRP A 147 -27.79 4.29 -10.59
C TRP A 147 -28.15 3.52 -11.87
N MET A 148 -29.07 2.55 -11.79
CA MET A 148 -29.62 1.83 -12.96
C MET A 148 -30.57 2.68 -13.80
N LYS A 149 -31.19 3.73 -13.23
CA LYS A 149 -32.09 4.63 -13.96
C LYS A 149 -31.35 5.71 -14.75
N VAL A 150 -30.10 5.99 -14.41
CA VAL A 150 -29.26 6.99 -15.09
C VAL A 150 -28.35 6.26 -16.09
N PRO A 151 -28.60 6.34 -17.41
CA PRO A 151 -27.74 5.70 -18.39
C PRO A 151 -26.33 6.31 -18.35
N GLY A 152 -25.30 5.46 -18.36
CA GLY A 152 -23.89 5.89 -18.38
C GLY A 152 -22.99 5.12 -17.41
N ILE A 153 -21.97 5.80 -16.87
CA ILE A 153 -20.91 5.20 -16.02
C ILE A 153 -21.46 4.60 -14.71
N LEU A 154 -22.55 5.16 -14.18
CA LEU A 154 -23.21 4.67 -12.94
C LEU A 154 -23.84 3.28 -13.13
N GLN A 155 -24.38 2.99 -14.31
CA GLN A 155 -24.90 1.67 -14.64
C GLN A 155 -23.77 0.64 -14.75
N GLN A 156 -22.67 1.00 -15.43
CA GLN A 156 -21.47 0.16 -15.51
C GLN A 156 -20.85 -0.11 -14.13
N LEU A 157 -20.84 0.89 -13.24
CA LEU A 157 -20.38 0.74 -11.86
C LEU A 157 -21.24 -0.26 -11.07
N THR A 158 -22.56 -0.20 -11.22
CA THR A 158 -23.49 -1.13 -10.57
C THR A 158 -23.26 -2.57 -11.03
N VAL A 159 -23.09 -2.78 -12.34
CA VAL A 159 -22.76 -4.10 -12.91
C VAL A 159 -21.40 -4.59 -12.42
N ALA A 160 -20.39 -3.71 -12.39
CA ALA A 160 -19.07 -4.05 -11.87
C ALA A 160 -19.12 -4.49 -10.41
N CYS A 161 -19.83 -3.75 -9.55
CA CYS A 161 -20.04 -4.12 -8.15
C CYS A 161 -20.74 -5.48 -8.01
N ALA A 162 -21.83 -5.71 -8.75
CA ALA A 162 -22.57 -6.96 -8.71
C ALA A 162 -21.69 -8.17 -9.12
N LEU A 163 -20.86 -8.00 -10.16
CA LEU A 163 -19.92 -9.04 -10.60
C LEU A 163 -18.86 -9.32 -9.54
N VAL A 164 -18.23 -8.29 -8.98
CA VAL A 164 -17.21 -8.42 -7.94
C VAL A 164 -17.78 -9.15 -6.72
N TYR A 165 -18.91 -8.68 -6.17
CA TYR A 165 -19.53 -9.30 -4.99
C TYR A 165 -20.04 -10.71 -5.25
N GLY A 166 -20.60 -10.98 -6.43
CA GLY A 166 -21.04 -12.32 -6.81
C GLY A 166 -19.89 -13.32 -6.89
N ILE A 167 -18.78 -12.94 -7.52
CA ILE A 167 -17.60 -13.79 -7.63
C ILE A 167 -16.91 -13.94 -6.27
N GLU A 168 -16.88 -12.90 -5.43
CA GLU A 168 -16.38 -12.99 -4.05
C GLU A 168 -17.11 -14.04 -3.24
N ILE A 169 -18.45 -14.09 -3.29
CA ILE A 169 -19.22 -15.12 -2.56
C ILE A 169 -18.78 -16.52 -2.99
N VAL A 170 -18.66 -16.75 -4.30
CA VAL A 170 -18.23 -18.04 -4.85
C VAL A 170 -16.80 -18.39 -4.40
N LEU A 171 -15.86 -17.46 -4.55
CA LEU A 171 -14.45 -17.66 -4.13
C LEU A 171 -14.32 -17.86 -2.61
N GLY A 172 -15.13 -17.16 -1.81
CA GLY A 172 -15.17 -17.33 -0.36
C GLY A 172 -15.61 -18.74 0.05
N ILE A 173 -16.65 -19.28 -0.61
CA ILE A 173 -17.11 -20.66 -0.39
C ILE A 173 -16.03 -21.67 -0.80
N ILE A 174 -15.43 -21.50 -1.99
CA ILE A 174 -14.36 -22.39 -2.49
C ILE A 174 -13.15 -22.38 -1.54
N THR A 175 -12.81 -21.22 -1.00
CA THR A 175 -11.68 -21.06 -0.06
C THR A 175 -11.95 -21.75 1.28
N LEU A 176 -13.18 -21.68 1.79
CA LEU A 176 -13.57 -22.32 3.06
C LEU A 176 -13.69 -23.84 2.95
N LEU A 177 -14.15 -24.31 1.80
CA LEU A 177 -14.45 -25.72 1.55
C LEU A 177 -13.56 -26.24 0.41
N PRO A 178 -12.27 -26.53 0.69
CA PRO A 178 -11.36 -27.04 -0.32
C PRO A 178 -11.86 -28.38 -0.86
N GLY A 179 -11.78 -28.56 -2.18
CA GLY A 179 -12.20 -29.79 -2.86
C GLY A 179 -13.61 -29.79 -3.42
N ILE A 180 -14.43 -28.74 -3.18
CA ILE A 180 -15.73 -28.59 -3.85
C ILE A 180 -15.56 -28.37 -5.36
N MET A 181 -14.50 -27.67 -5.75
CA MET A 181 -14.28 -27.25 -7.13
C MET A 181 -12.84 -27.56 -7.57
N PRO A 182 -12.64 -28.09 -8.79
CA PRO A 182 -11.30 -28.41 -9.27
C PRO A 182 -10.47 -27.13 -9.54
N ASN A 183 -9.16 -27.20 -9.32
CA ASN A 183 -8.24 -26.05 -9.42
C ASN A 183 -8.33 -25.26 -10.73
N PRO A 184 -8.47 -25.88 -11.94
CA PRO A 184 -8.59 -25.13 -13.19
C PRO A 184 -9.85 -24.24 -13.23
N LEU A 185 -10.92 -24.69 -12.60
CA LEU A 185 -12.19 -23.96 -12.53
C LEU A 185 -12.03 -22.77 -11.55
N THR A 186 -11.40 -23.00 -10.39
CA THR A 186 -11.01 -21.94 -9.46
C THR A 186 -10.11 -20.90 -10.12
N ALA A 187 -9.16 -21.33 -10.96
CA ALA A 187 -8.29 -20.44 -11.73
C ALA A 187 -9.08 -19.50 -12.65
N VAL A 188 -10.10 -20.01 -13.34
CA VAL A 188 -10.99 -19.19 -14.18
C VAL A 188 -11.73 -18.16 -13.33
N PHE A 189 -12.28 -18.53 -12.18
CA PHE A 189 -12.93 -17.56 -11.28
C PHE A 189 -11.97 -16.49 -10.77
N LEU A 190 -10.74 -16.85 -10.42
CA LEU A 190 -9.72 -15.89 -9.99
C LEU A 190 -9.36 -14.90 -11.12
N LEU A 191 -9.24 -15.39 -12.36
CA LEU A 191 -8.99 -14.53 -13.53
C LEU A 191 -10.16 -13.57 -13.78
N LEU A 192 -11.40 -14.09 -13.75
CA LEU A 192 -12.61 -13.27 -13.88
C LEU A 192 -12.72 -12.25 -12.76
N PHE A 193 -12.36 -12.63 -11.54
CA PHE A 193 -12.37 -11.74 -10.39
C PHE A 193 -11.36 -10.61 -10.53
N GLY A 194 -10.11 -10.94 -10.87
CA GLY A 194 -9.06 -9.95 -11.10
C GLY A 194 -9.42 -8.98 -12.24
N ALA A 195 -9.98 -9.48 -13.33
CA ALA A 195 -10.49 -8.64 -14.43
C ALA A 195 -11.63 -7.71 -13.97
N SER A 196 -12.55 -8.23 -13.14
CA SER A 196 -13.67 -7.46 -12.59
C SER A 196 -13.20 -6.35 -11.64
N LEU A 197 -12.16 -6.59 -10.83
CA LEU A 197 -11.55 -5.56 -9.98
C LEU A 197 -10.90 -4.44 -10.79
N LEU A 198 -10.19 -4.78 -11.88
CA LEU A 198 -9.62 -3.77 -12.78
C LEU A 198 -10.71 -2.98 -13.52
N PHE A 199 -11.79 -3.64 -13.91
CA PHE A 199 -12.95 -2.98 -14.50
C PHE A 199 -13.63 -2.03 -13.51
N LEU A 200 -13.81 -2.46 -12.25
CA LEU A 200 -14.34 -1.62 -11.17
C LEU A 200 -13.43 -0.41 -10.90
N ALA A 201 -12.11 -0.63 -10.84
CA ALA A 201 -11.13 0.44 -10.65
C ALA A 201 -11.23 1.51 -11.76
N ARG A 202 -11.43 1.08 -13.02
CA ARG A 202 -11.67 2.00 -14.14
C ARG A 202 -12.99 2.77 -13.99
N CYS A 203 -14.07 2.09 -13.62
CA CYS A 203 -15.38 2.74 -13.42
C CYS A 203 -15.31 3.81 -12.31
N ILE A 204 -14.67 3.50 -11.18
CA ILE A 204 -14.48 4.45 -10.07
C ILE A 204 -13.60 5.63 -10.51
N HIS A 205 -12.52 5.38 -11.25
CA HIS A 205 -11.67 6.44 -11.75
C HIS A 205 -12.42 7.39 -12.71
N MET A 206 -13.22 6.85 -13.62
CA MET A 206 -14.04 7.64 -14.55
C MET A 206 -15.13 8.42 -13.81
N ALA A 207 -15.84 7.78 -12.87
CA ALA A 207 -16.88 8.42 -12.07
C ALA A 207 -16.30 9.58 -11.23
N ALA A 208 -15.14 9.35 -10.59
CA ALA A 208 -14.44 10.38 -9.82
C ALA A 208 -14.00 11.55 -10.70
N HIS A 209 -13.64 11.33 -11.96
CA HIS A 209 -13.27 12.41 -12.87
C HIS A 209 -14.49 13.22 -13.36
N GLN A 210 -15.63 12.57 -13.58
CA GLN A 210 -16.82 13.20 -14.15
C GLN A 210 -17.65 13.95 -13.11
N TYR A 211 -17.82 13.39 -11.90
CA TYR A 211 -18.65 13.98 -10.84
C TYR A 211 -17.92 14.98 -9.93
N ARG A 212 -16.58 14.97 -9.91
CA ARG A 212 -15.77 16.00 -9.19
C ARG A 212 -15.94 17.42 -9.74
N SER A 213 -16.46 17.56 -10.97
CA SER A 213 -16.85 18.85 -11.55
C SER A 213 -18.14 19.43 -10.94
N THR A 214 -18.96 18.60 -10.27
CA THR A 214 -20.29 18.98 -9.75
C THR A 214 -20.29 19.16 -8.22
N GLU A 215 -19.45 18.42 -7.49
CA GLU A 215 -19.36 18.49 -6.01
C GLU A 215 -18.59 19.69 -5.45
N ALA A 216 -17.84 20.44 -6.27
CA ALA A 216 -17.23 21.71 -5.86
C ALA A 216 -18.27 22.80 -5.48
N LYS A 217 -19.58 22.48 -5.55
CA LYS A 217 -20.68 23.36 -5.19
C LYS A 217 -21.55 22.89 -4.01
N ARG A 218 -21.22 21.80 -3.29
CA ARG A 218 -22.09 21.25 -2.23
C ARG A 218 -21.44 20.84 -0.89
N VAL A 219 -20.16 21.11 -0.65
CA VAL A 219 -19.54 20.79 0.66
C VAL A 219 -19.22 22.07 1.42
N LEU A 220 -20.26 22.67 1.99
CA LEU A 220 -20.14 23.57 3.13
C LEU A 220 -21.32 23.31 4.08
N GLU A 221 -21.34 22.15 4.74
CA GLU A 221 -22.01 22.03 6.03
C GLU A 221 -21.24 21.08 6.95
N PRO A 222 -20.95 21.50 8.21
CA PRO A 222 -20.26 20.68 9.18
C PRO A 222 -21.25 19.70 9.82
N SER A 223 -21.00 18.40 9.71
CA SER A 223 -21.76 17.39 10.43
C SER A 223 -21.43 17.43 11.93
N THR A 224 -22.44 17.71 12.73
CA THR A 224 -22.41 17.79 14.20
C THR A 224 -21.94 16.50 14.88
N THR A 225 -20.87 16.63 15.65
CA THR A 225 -20.24 15.62 16.51
C THR A 225 -21.18 15.14 17.63
N LYS A 226 -21.58 13.86 17.62
CA LYS A 226 -22.17 13.21 18.82
C LYS A 226 -21.07 12.57 19.66
N ARG A 227 -21.07 12.91 20.96
CA ARG A 227 -20.10 12.52 21.99
C ARG A 227 -20.31 11.05 22.38
N GLY A 228 -19.55 10.15 21.77
CA GLY A 228 -19.52 8.71 22.09
C GLY A 228 -18.20 8.26 22.71
N PHE A 229 -18.20 7.05 23.30
CA PHE A 229 -17.08 6.39 23.96
C PHE A 229 -15.74 6.47 23.17
N PHE A 230 -14.61 6.60 23.87
CA PHE A 230 -13.28 6.86 23.33
C PHE A 230 -12.82 5.92 22.18
N LEU A 231 -13.34 4.68 22.13
CA LEU A 231 -13.04 3.67 21.10
C LEU A 231 -13.81 3.85 19.78
N LEU A 232 -14.92 4.60 19.80
CA LEU A 232 -15.77 4.89 18.64
C LEU A 232 -15.55 6.30 18.10
N LYS A 233 -14.54 7.02 18.63
CA LYS A 233 -14.20 8.37 18.17
C LYS A 233 -13.57 8.29 16.78
N GLU A 234 -14.08 9.10 15.85
CA GLU A 234 -13.46 9.30 14.55
C GLU A 234 -12.00 9.70 14.73
N THR A 235 -11.10 8.93 14.12
CA THR A 235 -9.68 9.21 14.29
C THR A 235 -9.26 10.28 13.29
N SER A 236 -8.67 11.37 13.77
CA SER A 236 -8.08 12.46 12.96
C SER A 236 -6.79 12.06 12.23
N LEU A 237 -6.56 10.77 12.02
CA LEU A 237 -5.41 10.23 11.30
C LEU A 237 -5.63 10.45 9.79
N THR A 238 -4.71 11.16 9.15
CA THR A 238 -4.63 11.20 7.68
C THR A 238 -4.40 9.80 7.11
N VAL A 239 -4.89 9.51 5.90
CA VAL A 239 -4.71 8.20 5.25
C VAL A 239 -3.25 7.76 5.20
N GLY A 240 -2.33 8.69 4.88
CA GLY A 240 -0.89 8.43 4.88
C GLY A 240 -0.32 8.06 6.25
N ASN A 241 -0.77 8.70 7.33
CA ASN A 241 -0.28 8.38 8.68
C ASN A 241 -0.67 6.97 9.11
N SER A 242 -1.89 6.51 8.80
CA SER A 242 -2.30 5.14 9.12
C SER A 242 -1.57 4.11 8.28
N PHE A 243 -1.29 4.41 7.01
CA PHE A 243 -0.47 3.53 6.18
C PHE A 243 0.96 3.42 6.71
N ASN A 244 1.56 4.54 7.10
CA ASN A 244 2.90 4.54 7.70
C ASN A 244 2.92 3.82 9.05
N ILE A 245 1.88 3.96 9.89
CA ILE A 245 1.75 3.18 11.13
C ILE A 245 1.70 1.69 10.81
N TYR A 246 0.81 1.29 9.91
CA TYR A 246 0.66 -0.09 9.47
C TYR A 246 1.99 -0.67 8.98
N GLN A 247 2.66 0.04 8.08
CA GLN A 247 3.92 -0.40 7.52
C GLN A 247 5.04 -0.46 8.57
N GLY A 248 5.15 0.56 9.43
CA GLY A 248 6.14 0.58 10.51
C GLY A 248 5.98 -0.60 11.46
N SER A 249 4.73 -0.91 11.83
CA SER A 249 4.41 -2.08 12.65
C SER A 249 4.74 -3.40 11.96
N LEU A 250 4.43 -3.55 10.66
CA LEU A 250 4.78 -4.76 9.91
C LEU A 250 6.29 -4.93 9.74
N LEU A 251 7.03 -3.84 9.52
CA LEU A 251 8.49 -3.88 9.46
C LEU A 251 9.09 -4.31 10.80
N ILE A 252 8.61 -3.78 11.93
CA ILE A 252 9.10 -4.22 13.25
C ILE A 252 8.82 -5.71 13.47
N LEU A 253 7.59 -6.16 13.20
CA LEU A 253 7.23 -7.58 13.29
C LEU A 253 8.14 -8.43 12.40
N LEU A 254 8.33 -7.99 11.16
CA LEU A 254 9.20 -8.66 10.19
C LEU A 254 10.63 -8.80 10.74
N GLY A 255 11.23 -7.72 11.23
CA GLY A 255 12.59 -7.74 11.74
C GLY A 255 12.74 -8.63 12.99
N ILE A 256 11.72 -8.67 13.85
CA ILE A 256 11.66 -9.62 14.98
C ILE A 256 11.61 -11.06 14.46
N LEU A 257 10.72 -11.37 13.52
CA LEU A 257 10.60 -12.72 12.95
C LEU A 257 11.89 -13.19 12.28
N VAL A 258 12.56 -12.30 11.55
CA VAL A 258 13.88 -12.57 10.95
C VAL A 258 14.92 -12.85 12.02
N LEU A 259 14.94 -12.07 13.11
CA LEU A 259 15.84 -12.29 14.23
C LEU A 259 15.62 -13.68 14.84
N LEU A 260 14.36 -14.05 15.11
CA LEU A 260 14.02 -15.36 15.68
C LEU A 260 14.42 -16.52 14.77
N MET A 261 14.30 -16.35 13.45
CA MET A 261 14.79 -17.32 12.47
C MET A 261 16.30 -17.51 12.55
N ILE A 262 17.06 -16.41 12.63
CA ILE A 262 18.52 -16.45 12.67
C ILE A 262 19.03 -17.09 13.97
N LEU A 263 18.31 -16.91 15.08
CA LEU A 263 18.59 -17.60 16.34
C LEU A 263 18.26 -19.10 16.30
N GLY A 264 17.66 -19.60 15.21
CA GLY A 264 17.29 -21.01 15.07
C GLY A 264 16.10 -21.44 15.94
N ILE A 265 15.37 -20.48 16.52
CA ILE A 265 14.20 -20.76 17.38
C ILE A 265 13.06 -21.34 16.53
N ILE A 266 12.98 -20.97 15.24
CA ILE A 266 11.87 -21.36 14.37
C ILE A 266 12.39 -21.99 13.06
N PRO A 267 12.22 -23.32 12.86
CA PRO A 267 12.91 -24.08 11.81
C PRO A 267 12.23 -24.12 10.42
N SER A 268 11.07 -23.48 10.23
CA SER A 268 10.24 -23.58 9.00
C SER A 268 9.98 -22.24 8.33
N PHE A 269 11.05 -21.51 8.03
CA PHE A 269 11.00 -20.15 7.52
C PHE A 269 10.98 -20.06 5.98
N ASN A 270 10.00 -19.35 5.43
CA ASN A 270 9.96 -19.03 4.00
C ASN A 270 10.65 -17.68 3.70
N SER A 271 11.91 -17.73 3.27
CA SER A 271 12.70 -16.53 2.90
C SER A 271 12.15 -15.78 1.69
N ASP A 272 11.50 -16.48 0.76
CA ASP A 272 10.98 -15.87 -0.47
C ASP A 272 9.67 -15.14 -0.22
N GLY A 273 8.88 -15.65 0.73
CA GLY A 273 7.72 -14.96 1.27
C GLY A 273 8.10 -13.63 1.93
N GLN A 274 9.21 -13.59 2.68
CA GLN A 274 9.74 -12.35 3.27
C GLN A 274 10.07 -11.29 2.21
N LEU A 275 10.90 -11.67 1.23
CA LEU A 275 11.36 -10.73 0.20
C LEU A 275 10.19 -10.29 -0.68
N GLY A 276 9.27 -11.21 -0.99
CA GLY A 276 8.03 -10.91 -1.69
C GLY A 276 7.15 -9.90 -0.94
N LEU A 277 6.93 -10.11 0.36
CA LEU A 277 6.17 -9.18 1.19
C LEU A 277 6.80 -7.79 1.22
N LEU A 278 8.12 -7.70 1.41
CA LEU A 278 8.85 -6.42 1.38
C LEU A 278 8.64 -5.69 0.05
N LEU A 279 8.74 -6.40 -1.08
CA LEU A 279 8.56 -5.80 -2.39
C LEU A 279 7.11 -5.37 -2.67
N VAL A 280 6.13 -6.12 -2.17
CA VAL A 280 4.70 -5.72 -2.23
C VAL A 280 4.47 -4.47 -1.40
N LEU A 281 5.01 -4.40 -0.18
CA LEU A 281 4.86 -3.22 0.68
C LEU A 281 5.51 -1.99 0.04
N THR A 282 6.70 -2.10 -0.53
CA THR A 282 7.36 -0.97 -1.22
C THR A 282 6.62 -0.55 -2.50
N SER A 283 6.05 -1.51 -3.24
CA SER A 283 5.16 -1.23 -4.37
C SER A 283 3.92 -0.44 -3.93
N LEU A 284 3.29 -0.86 -2.83
CA LEU A 284 2.13 -0.16 -2.28
C LEU A 284 2.48 1.26 -1.84
N GLN A 285 3.66 1.50 -1.26
CA GLN A 285 4.11 2.86 -0.96
C GLN A 285 4.19 3.73 -2.21
N LEU A 286 4.82 3.20 -3.26
CA LEU A 286 4.97 3.88 -4.54
C LEU A 286 3.61 4.22 -5.16
N LEU A 287 2.69 3.26 -5.19
CA LEU A 287 1.39 3.44 -5.82
C LEU A 287 0.44 4.29 -4.97
N ALA A 288 0.35 4.03 -3.67
CA ALA A 288 -0.64 4.66 -2.78
C ALA A 288 -0.21 6.06 -2.33
N LEU A 289 1.06 6.27 -1.98
CA LEU A 289 1.54 7.58 -1.54
C LEU A 289 2.16 8.40 -2.67
N GLY A 290 2.52 7.80 -3.80
CA GLY A 290 3.32 8.50 -4.84
C GLY A 290 4.73 8.84 -4.37
N GLU A 291 5.13 8.31 -3.21
CA GLU A 291 6.47 8.45 -2.68
C GLU A 291 7.34 7.39 -3.34
N PHE A 292 8.08 7.80 -4.37
CA PHE A 292 9.18 7.00 -4.88
C PHE A 292 10.46 7.64 -4.38
N MET A 293 11.29 6.84 -3.70
CA MET A 293 12.67 7.22 -3.42
C MET A 293 12.81 8.52 -2.59
N GLY A 294 11.95 8.75 -1.59
CA GLY A 294 12.05 9.94 -0.71
C GLY A 294 11.74 11.30 -1.36
N LYS A 295 11.32 11.31 -2.63
CA LYS A 295 10.76 12.48 -3.32
C LYS A 295 9.26 12.23 -3.54
N GLU A 296 8.45 13.28 -3.37
CA GLU A 296 7.10 13.32 -3.92
C GLU A 296 7.24 13.28 -5.45
N MET A 297 7.25 12.08 -6.02
CA MET A 297 7.20 11.93 -7.46
C MET A 297 5.77 12.25 -7.87
N SER A 298 5.61 13.16 -8.83
CA SER A 298 4.36 13.26 -9.56
C SER A 298 4.01 11.85 -10.04
N ARG A 299 2.86 11.32 -9.61
CA ARG A 299 2.35 10.00 -10.00
C ARG A 299 2.25 9.93 -11.52
N SER A 300 3.34 9.51 -12.12
CA SER A 300 3.53 9.41 -13.56
C SER A 300 3.20 7.98 -13.98
N TRP A 301 2.71 7.80 -15.21
CA TRP A 301 2.43 6.48 -15.76
C TRP A 301 3.59 5.48 -15.59
N PRO A 302 4.87 5.86 -15.80
CA PRO A 302 6.01 4.97 -15.55
C PRO A 302 6.15 4.54 -14.08
N ALA A 303 5.92 5.45 -13.12
CA ALA A 303 5.97 5.11 -11.71
C ALA A 303 4.85 4.13 -11.31
N ILE A 304 3.65 4.31 -11.88
CA ILE A 304 2.53 3.39 -11.70
C ILE A 304 2.85 2.02 -12.30
N ALA A 305 3.36 1.98 -13.53
CA ALA A 305 3.74 0.72 -14.19
C ALA A 305 4.83 -0.02 -13.41
N LEU A 306 5.84 0.70 -12.92
CA LEU A 306 6.92 0.14 -12.10
C LEU A 306 6.39 -0.41 -10.76
N GLY A 307 5.48 0.31 -10.11
CA GLY A 307 4.82 -0.18 -8.89
C GLY A 307 4.05 -1.47 -9.15
N ILE A 308 3.24 -1.53 -10.20
CA ILE A 308 2.51 -2.74 -10.58
C ILE A 308 3.47 -3.91 -10.84
N LEU A 309 4.60 -3.66 -11.53
CA LEU A 309 5.62 -4.67 -11.79
C LEU A 309 6.22 -5.22 -10.50
N PHE A 310 6.58 -4.35 -9.55
CA PHE A 310 7.11 -4.77 -8.25
C PHE A 310 6.08 -5.55 -7.42
N ALA A 311 4.81 -5.15 -7.44
CA ALA A 311 3.73 -5.92 -6.81
C ALA A 311 3.62 -7.32 -7.44
N ALA A 312 3.62 -7.41 -8.77
CA ALA A 312 3.51 -8.69 -9.47
C ALA A 312 4.68 -9.63 -9.14
N ILE A 313 5.92 -9.11 -9.16
CA ILE A 313 7.12 -9.85 -8.77
C ILE A 313 7.03 -10.33 -7.31
N GLY A 314 6.58 -9.45 -6.41
CA GLY A 314 6.42 -9.78 -5.00
C GLY A 314 5.36 -10.86 -4.76
N PHE A 315 4.20 -10.77 -5.42
CA PHE A 315 3.16 -11.79 -5.38
C PHE A 315 3.63 -13.13 -5.92
N PHE A 316 4.33 -13.11 -7.06
CA PHE A 316 4.93 -14.32 -7.62
C PHE A 316 5.83 -15.01 -6.58
N SER A 317 6.72 -14.26 -5.93
CA SER A 317 7.63 -14.79 -4.90
C SER A 317 6.91 -15.39 -3.69
N CYS A 318 5.80 -14.78 -3.27
CA CYS A 318 5.00 -15.32 -2.17
C CYS A 318 4.24 -16.61 -2.56
N ILE A 319 3.76 -16.71 -3.80
CA ILE A 319 2.95 -17.85 -4.27
C ILE A 319 3.85 -19.03 -4.67
N VAL A 320 4.93 -18.74 -5.39
CA VAL A 320 5.86 -19.70 -6.01
C VAL A 320 7.27 -19.46 -5.47
N PRO A 321 7.61 -20.07 -4.31
CA PRO A 321 8.93 -19.89 -3.71
C PRO A 321 10.03 -20.55 -4.57
N GLY A 322 11.26 -20.04 -4.46
CA GLY A 322 12.48 -20.63 -5.00
C GLY A 322 12.92 -20.16 -6.39
N ILE A 323 12.09 -19.40 -7.11
CA ILE A 323 12.40 -19.01 -8.51
C ILE A 323 13.02 -17.62 -8.60
N LEU A 324 12.49 -16.64 -7.86
CA LEU A 324 12.85 -15.22 -8.02
C LEU A 324 13.77 -14.66 -6.93
N THR A 325 14.19 -15.48 -5.97
CA THR A 325 15.00 -15.06 -4.81
C THR A 325 16.26 -14.29 -5.23
N GLY A 326 17.02 -14.86 -6.19
CA GLY A 326 18.25 -14.26 -6.69
C GLY A 326 18.04 -12.95 -7.47
N VAL A 327 16.81 -12.65 -7.91
CA VAL A 327 16.45 -11.42 -8.63
C VAL A 327 15.89 -10.38 -7.67
N ILE A 328 15.04 -10.78 -6.73
CA ILE A 328 14.35 -9.87 -5.82
C ILE A 328 15.30 -9.25 -4.81
N GLN A 329 16.22 -10.05 -4.26
CA GLN A 329 17.17 -9.55 -3.27
C GLN A 329 18.02 -8.37 -3.79
N PRO A 330 18.72 -8.46 -4.95
CA PRO A 330 19.46 -7.32 -5.47
C PRO A 330 18.55 -6.18 -5.93
N LEU A 331 17.35 -6.47 -6.42
CA LEU A 331 16.37 -5.44 -6.80
C LEU A 331 15.96 -4.58 -5.60
N ILE A 332 15.61 -5.21 -4.47
CA ILE A 332 15.30 -4.54 -3.21
C ILE A 332 16.52 -3.77 -2.71
N GLY A 333 17.72 -4.37 -2.80
CA GLY A 333 18.97 -3.73 -2.40
C GLY A 333 19.20 -2.40 -3.15
N LEU A 334 19.15 -2.46 -4.48
CA LEU A 334 19.34 -1.30 -5.34
C LEU A 334 18.25 -0.24 -5.12
N GLN A 335 16.99 -0.66 -5.00
CA GLN A 335 15.87 0.24 -4.73
C GLN A 335 16.09 1.02 -3.43
N ASN A 336 16.59 0.39 -2.38
CA ASN A 336 16.83 1.04 -1.09
C ASN A 336 18.05 1.99 -1.16
N ILE A 337 19.12 1.63 -1.85
CA ILE A 337 20.26 2.55 -2.06
C ILE A 337 19.78 3.83 -2.75
N ILE A 338 19.08 3.69 -3.88
CA ILE A 338 18.60 4.85 -4.64
C ILE A 338 17.60 5.66 -3.79
N SER A 339 16.73 4.99 -3.03
CA SER A 339 15.72 5.65 -2.18
C SER A 339 16.36 6.48 -1.08
N GLY A 340 17.33 5.90 -0.36
CA GLY A 340 18.01 6.59 0.71
C GLY A 340 18.87 7.75 0.21
N VAL A 341 19.56 7.57 -0.93
CA VAL A 341 20.34 8.66 -1.57
C VAL A 341 19.42 9.81 -1.98
N LEU A 342 18.31 9.52 -2.67
CA LEU A 342 17.42 10.57 -3.16
C LEU A 342 16.70 11.28 -2.00
N LEU A 343 16.33 10.56 -0.93
CA LEU A 343 15.78 11.15 0.30
C LEU A 343 16.76 12.17 0.91
N LEU A 344 18.03 11.79 1.09
CA LEU A 344 19.06 12.67 1.65
C LEU A 344 19.36 13.86 0.71
N ALA A 345 19.51 13.60 -0.59
CA ALA A 345 19.81 14.62 -1.58
C ALA A 345 18.70 15.68 -1.66
N THR A 346 17.43 15.27 -1.66
CA THR A 346 16.30 16.18 -1.92
C THR A 346 15.74 16.83 -0.67
N LYS A 347 15.64 16.11 0.46
CA LYS A 347 15.01 16.63 1.68
C LYS A 347 16.03 17.25 2.66
N ILE A 348 17.33 16.94 2.54
CA ILE A 348 18.37 17.43 3.45
C ILE A 348 19.39 18.32 2.73
N VAL A 349 20.06 17.80 1.70
CA VAL A 349 21.14 18.52 1.01
C VAL A 349 20.58 19.69 0.18
N GLY A 350 19.55 19.46 -0.64
CA GLY A 350 18.94 20.48 -1.49
C GLY A 350 18.52 21.76 -0.75
N PRO A 351 17.71 21.67 0.33
CA PRO A 351 17.31 22.83 1.10
C PRO A 351 18.49 23.55 1.78
N ARG A 352 19.50 22.81 2.27
CA ARG A 352 20.70 23.42 2.86
C ARG A 352 21.54 24.17 1.82
N VAL A 353 21.75 23.58 0.65
CA VAL A 353 22.47 24.23 -0.46
C VAL A 353 21.71 25.47 -0.92
N TYR A 354 20.38 25.38 -1.04
CA TYR A 354 19.54 26.54 -1.39
C TYR A 354 19.65 27.67 -0.36
N GLN A 355 19.65 27.36 0.94
CA GLN A 355 19.83 28.35 2.01
C GLN A 355 21.22 28.98 2.03
N ILE A 356 22.26 28.23 1.63
CA ILE A 356 23.62 28.78 1.48
C ILE A 356 23.69 29.71 0.25
N SER A 357 23.02 29.34 -0.85
CA SER A 357 22.96 30.16 -2.07
C SER A 357 22.05 31.39 -1.93
N HIS A 358 21.04 31.35 -1.05
CA HIS A 358 20.12 32.46 -0.77
C HIS A 358 19.98 32.63 0.75
N PRO A 359 20.97 33.26 1.41
CA PRO A 359 20.94 33.43 2.86
C PRO A 359 19.75 34.31 3.27
N PRO A 360 18.91 33.86 4.23
CA PRO A 360 17.82 34.68 4.75
C PRO A 360 18.39 35.90 5.50
N ALA A 361 17.74 37.05 5.37
CA ALA A 361 18.18 38.31 5.96
C ALA A 361 18.18 38.31 7.51
N GLU A 362 17.55 37.32 8.13
CA GLU A 362 17.48 37.17 9.59
C GLU A 362 17.62 35.70 9.98
N SER A 363 18.49 35.40 10.95
CA SER A 363 18.77 34.04 11.42
C SER A 363 17.65 33.55 12.35
N VAL A 364 16.54 33.11 11.77
CA VAL A 364 15.46 32.49 12.55
C VAL A 364 15.96 31.13 13.05
N ALA A 365 16.10 30.98 14.38
CA ALA A 365 16.47 29.72 14.99
C ALA A 365 15.44 28.65 14.61
N LEU A 366 15.88 27.58 13.93
CA LEU A 366 14.96 26.51 13.51
C LEU A 366 14.24 25.93 14.74
N PRO A 367 12.90 25.81 14.70
CA PRO A 367 12.13 25.19 15.77
C PRO A 367 12.69 23.79 16.10
N PRO A 368 12.72 23.39 17.38
CA PRO A 368 13.31 22.11 17.80
C PRO A 368 12.67 20.91 17.09
N ILE A 369 11.39 21.01 16.71
CA ILE A 369 10.68 19.95 15.99
C ILE A 369 11.17 19.77 14.55
N VAL A 370 11.60 20.83 13.87
CA VAL A 370 12.16 20.75 12.51
C VAL A 370 13.55 20.12 12.55
N LYS A 371 14.33 20.38 13.61
CA LYS A 371 15.60 19.69 13.87
C LYS A 371 15.40 18.19 14.09
N GLN A 372 14.40 17.80 14.88
CA GLN A 372 14.04 16.39 15.09
C GLN A 372 13.60 15.72 13.78
N LEU A 373 12.74 16.37 13.00
CA LEU A 373 12.30 15.86 11.69
C LEU A 373 13.48 15.64 10.74
N THR A 374 14.39 16.62 10.67
CA THR A 374 15.61 16.55 9.83
C THR A 374 16.51 15.39 10.27
N LEU A 375 16.68 15.19 11.58
CA LEU A 375 17.43 14.06 12.14
C LEU A 375 16.80 12.73 11.74
N VAL A 376 15.50 12.56 11.97
CA VAL A 376 14.77 11.31 11.64
C VAL A 376 14.86 11.01 10.15
N LEU A 377 14.69 12.00 9.28
CA LEU A 377 14.86 11.83 7.84
C LEU A 377 16.31 11.46 7.48
N THR A 378 17.31 12.07 8.14
CA THR A 378 18.72 11.74 7.90
C THR A 378 19.03 10.30 8.30
N VAL A 379 18.60 9.88 9.50
CA VAL A 379 18.78 8.50 9.99
C VAL A 379 18.04 7.52 9.08
N THR A 380 16.82 7.83 8.68
CA THR A 380 16.03 7.01 7.73
C THR A 380 16.80 6.82 6.43
N GLY A 381 17.33 7.89 5.83
CA GLY A 381 18.12 7.82 4.60
C GLY A 381 19.36 6.95 4.73
N ILE A 382 20.13 7.12 5.82
CA ILE A 382 21.34 6.31 6.09
C ILE A 382 20.99 4.84 6.28
N VAL A 383 20.01 4.53 7.13
CA VAL A 383 19.57 3.15 7.39
C VAL A 383 19.05 2.49 6.11
N THR A 384 18.37 3.25 5.25
CA THR A 384 17.89 2.76 3.94
C THR A 384 19.05 2.41 3.01
N ILE A 385 20.09 3.23 2.95
CA ILE A 385 21.31 2.92 2.19
C ILE A 385 22.00 1.67 2.77
N LEU A 386 22.16 1.61 4.09
CA LEU A 386 22.82 0.47 4.76
C LEU A 386 22.07 -0.84 4.52
N PHE A 387 20.73 -0.82 4.56
CA PHE A 387 19.90 -1.98 4.20
C PHE A 387 20.07 -2.38 2.75
N GLY A 388 20.14 -1.40 1.84
CA GLY A 388 20.39 -1.67 0.43
C GLY A 388 21.74 -2.34 0.18
N ILE A 389 22.80 -1.85 0.83
CA ILE A 389 24.14 -2.45 0.79
C ILE A 389 24.12 -3.85 1.42
N ASN A 390 23.45 -4.02 2.56
CA ASN A 390 23.36 -5.30 3.23
C ASN A 390 22.66 -6.36 2.37
N MET A 391 21.61 -5.99 1.64
CA MET A 391 20.95 -6.88 0.67
C MET A 391 21.88 -7.33 -0.46
N LEU A 392 22.87 -6.51 -0.83
CA LEU A 392 23.89 -6.86 -1.82
C LEU A 392 25.11 -7.57 -1.20
N ALA A 393 25.23 -7.63 0.13
CA ALA A 393 26.40 -8.18 0.80
C ALA A 393 26.72 -9.64 0.43
N PRO A 394 25.74 -10.55 0.26
CA PRO A 394 26.01 -11.91 -0.21
C PRO A 394 26.64 -11.97 -1.61
N LEU A 395 26.42 -10.95 -2.44
CA LEU A 395 27.02 -10.83 -3.78
C LEU A 395 28.40 -10.14 -3.74
N LEU A 396 28.55 -9.13 -2.87
CA LEU A 396 29.76 -8.30 -2.78
C LEU A 396 30.89 -8.97 -1.98
N LEU A 397 30.56 -9.75 -0.96
CA LEU A 397 31.50 -10.40 -0.05
C LEU A 397 31.18 -11.90 0.04
N PRO A 398 31.46 -12.69 -1.02
CA PRO A 398 31.23 -14.13 -1.00
C PRO A 398 32.14 -14.77 0.07
N GLY A 399 31.55 -15.16 1.20
CA GLY A 399 32.27 -15.77 2.32
C GLY A 399 31.50 -15.75 3.64
N LEU A 400 32.05 -16.42 4.66
CA LEU A 400 31.44 -16.54 5.99
C LEU A 400 31.17 -15.18 6.63
N PHE A 401 32.09 -14.23 6.45
CA PHE A 401 31.96 -12.88 6.98
C PHE A 401 30.78 -12.12 6.36
N GLY A 402 30.59 -12.21 5.04
CA GLY A 402 29.45 -11.61 4.35
C GLY A 402 28.12 -12.20 4.79
N MET A 403 28.06 -13.52 5.00
CA MET A 403 26.86 -14.19 5.52
C MET A 403 26.55 -13.81 6.97
N ILE A 404 27.55 -13.73 7.85
CA ILE A 404 27.38 -13.32 9.25
C ILE A 404 26.93 -11.86 9.33
N ALA A 405 27.57 -10.97 8.56
CA ALA A 405 27.20 -9.56 8.50
C ALA A 405 25.76 -9.40 7.98
N TYR A 406 25.42 -10.09 6.90
CA TYR A 406 24.06 -10.11 6.36
C TYR A 406 23.04 -10.54 7.41
N ALA A 407 23.29 -11.68 8.07
CA ALA A 407 22.39 -12.23 9.08
C ALA A 407 22.22 -11.29 10.29
N LEU A 408 23.28 -10.73 10.84
CA LEU A 408 23.17 -9.89 12.03
C LEU A 408 22.55 -8.52 11.72
N LEU A 409 22.95 -7.90 10.60
CA LEU A 409 22.57 -6.53 10.28
C LEU A 409 21.15 -6.45 9.71
N LEU A 410 20.68 -7.49 9.02
CA LEU A 410 19.37 -7.50 8.38
C LEU A 410 18.18 -7.24 9.34
N PRO A 411 17.96 -8.06 10.39
CA PRO A 411 16.84 -7.85 11.29
C PRO A 411 16.93 -6.49 12.01
N LEU A 412 18.14 -6.09 12.41
CA LEU A 412 18.39 -4.81 13.07
C LEU A 412 17.96 -3.63 12.19
N LEU A 413 18.38 -3.62 10.92
CA LEU A 413 18.05 -2.55 9.98
C LEU A 413 16.54 -2.48 9.71
N ILE A 414 15.88 -3.63 9.55
CA ILE A 414 14.42 -3.68 9.35
C ILE A 414 13.68 -3.10 10.58
N ILE A 415 14.09 -3.45 11.79
CA ILE A 415 13.48 -2.93 13.03
C ILE A 415 13.68 -1.41 13.11
N ILE A 416 14.91 -0.93 12.85
CA ILE A 416 15.21 0.51 12.87
C ILE A 416 14.37 1.26 11.83
N MET A 417 14.22 0.72 10.60
CA MET A 417 13.34 1.31 9.59
C MET A 417 11.90 1.44 10.09
N GLY A 418 11.35 0.35 10.65
CA GLY A 418 9.99 0.36 11.19
C GLY A 418 9.81 1.40 12.30
N LEU A 419 10.77 1.49 13.23
CA LEU A 419 10.77 2.51 14.29
C LEU A 419 10.85 3.93 13.73
N MET A 420 11.71 4.19 12.74
CA MET A 420 11.84 5.51 12.12
C MET A 420 10.56 5.96 11.43
N VAL A 421 9.86 5.04 10.75
CA VAL A 421 8.54 5.33 10.14
C VAL A 421 7.52 5.72 11.21
N LEU A 422 7.47 5.01 12.35
CA LEU A 422 6.55 5.35 13.44
C LEU A 422 6.89 6.69 14.10
N ILE A 423 8.18 6.98 14.32
CA ILE A 423 8.64 8.26 14.86
C ILE A 423 8.29 9.41 13.91
N LEU A 424 8.46 9.21 12.60
CA LEU A 424 8.09 10.19 11.58
C LEU A 424 6.60 10.54 11.65
N VAL A 425 5.72 9.55 11.84
CA VAL A 425 4.29 9.78 12.02
C VAL A 425 4.02 10.59 13.30
N ALA A 426 4.66 10.24 14.41
CA ALA A 426 4.49 10.94 15.68
C ALA A 426 4.90 12.43 15.59
N ILE A 427 6.02 12.72 14.92
CA ILE A 427 6.48 14.10 14.68
C ILE A 427 5.51 14.84 13.75
N THR A 428 5.05 14.20 12.67
CA THR A 428 4.11 14.80 11.71
C THR A 428 2.76 15.12 12.36
N GLN A 429 2.25 14.25 13.22
CA GLN A 429 1.05 14.52 14.00
C GLN A 429 1.23 15.71 14.94
N LYS A 430 2.38 15.80 15.63
CA LYS A 430 2.68 16.91 16.53
C LYS A 430 2.78 18.24 15.77
N LEU A 431 3.35 18.23 14.55
CA LEU A 431 3.37 19.39 13.66
C LEU A 431 1.97 19.85 13.27
N ASN A 432 1.11 18.92 12.84
CA ASN A 432 -0.28 19.23 12.45
C ASN A 432 -1.16 19.67 13.65
N GLY A 433 -0.85 19.19 14.86
CA GLY A 433 -1.52 19.62 16.08
C GLY A 433 -1.17 21.05 16.50
N MET A 434 -0.01 21.58 16.09
CA MET A 434 0.41 22.96 16.40
C MET A 434 -0.08 23.99 15.37
N SER A 435 -0.57 23.56 14.20
CA SER A 435 -1.10 24.46 13.15
C SER A 435 -2.60 24.73 13.26
N MET A 436 -3.30 24.11 14.20
CA MET A 436 -4.70 24.45 14.52
C MET A 436 -4.72 25.59 15.54
N PRO A 437 -5.33 26.75 15.25
CA PRO A 437 -5.53 27.77 16.28
C PRO A 437 -6.38 27.16 17.39
N SER A 438 -5.97 27.37 18.64
CA SER A 438 -6.81 27.10 19.80
C SER A 438 -8.15 27.82 19.62
N PRO A 439 -9.30 27.16 19.87
CA PRO A 439 -10.60 27.79 19.72
C PRO A 439 -10.78 29.03 20.61
#